data_AF-A0A351WST6-F1
#
_entry.id   AF-A0A351WST6-F1
#
_cell.length_a   1.000
_cell.length_b   1.000
_cell.length_c   1.000
_cell.angle_alpha   90.00
_cell.angle_beta   90.00
_cell.angle_gamma   90.00
#
_symmetry.space_group_name_H-M   'P 1'
#
loop_
_entity.id
_entity.type
_entity.pdbx_description
1 polymer ?
#
loop_
_entity_poly.entity_id
_entity_poly.type
_entity_poly.pdbx_seq_one_letter_code
_entity_poly.pdbx_strand_id
1 'polypeptide(L)'
;MKKLLVILLLLYPLTAQAEMYQWTDGSGTVNFAEGLGSVPKKYRKKAKVVGGEEEAPAPRAAAPASDSDKPKGEEQKSAKKLYGGKDEAGWRREFLKANSDLENAQLELSTLQGRLADTSKMSRSEYLAIQNSIRHAETRLQTQQRRFDELREKADRLDVPAEYRK
;
A
#
# COMPACT_ATOMS: atom_id res chain seq x y z
N MET A 1 36.10 8.31 37.39
CA MET A 1 35.08 7.24 37.54
C MET A 1 33.66 7.66 37.13
N LYS A 2 33.23 8.93 37.29
CA LYS A 2 31.89 9.38 36.84
C LYS A 2 31.65 9.36 35.31
N LYS A 3 32.69 9.61 34.49
CA LYS A 3 32.56 9.65 33.01
C LYS A 3 32.30 8.28 32.38
N LEU A 4 32.74 7.19 33.02
CA LEU A 4 32.52 5.82 32.55
C LEU A 4 31.06 5.37 32.74
N LEU A 5 30.40 5.88 33.78
CA LEU A 5 29.01 5.54 34.10
C LEU A 5 28.01 6.16 33.12
N VAL A 6 28.33 7.32 32.53
CA VAL A 6 27.48 7.97 31.51
C VAL A 6 27.54 7.20 30.19
N ILE A 7 28.72 6.70 29.79
CA ILE A 7 28.88 5.90 28.56
C ILE A 7 28.14 4.55 28.67
N LEU A 8 28.12 3.95 29.87
CA LEU A 8 27.38 2.71 30.10
C LEU A 8 25.86 2.88 29.98
N LEU A 9 25.32 4.06 30.31
CA LEU A 9 23.89 4.34 30.23
C LEU A 9 23.39 4.50 28.78
N LEU A 10 24.26 4.92 27.85
CA LEU A 10 23.95 5.10 26.43
C LEU A 10 23.90 3.80 25.63
N LEU A 11 24.36 2.68 26.21
CA LEU A 11 24.38 1.36 25.56
C LEU A 11 23.07 0.57 25.77
N TYR A 12 22.06 1.15 26.43
CA TYR A 12 20.77 0.48 26.62
C TYR A 12 19.96 0.51 25.31
N PRO A 13 19.64 -0.65 24.71
CA PRO A 13 18.73 -0.70 23.58
C PRO A 13 17.33 -0.33 24.06
N LEU A 14 16.84 0.84 23.64
CA LEU A 14 15.44 1.23 23.76
C LEU A 14 14.63 0.38 22.78
N THR A 15 14.09 -0.75 23.25
CA THR A 15 13.15 -1.55 22.48
C THR A 15 11.81 -0.81 22.45
N ALA A 16 11.54 -0.11 21.34
CA ALA A 16 10.22 0.44 21.08
C ALA A 16 9.28 -0.71 20.67
N GLN A 17 8.46 -1.17 21.61
CA GLN A 17 7.38 -2.11 21.33
C GLN A 17 6.20 -1.33 20.75
N ALA A 18 6.01 -1.42 19.43
CA ALA A 18 4.84 -0.89 18.76
C ALA A 18 3.90 -2.04 18.41
N GLU A 19 2.76 -2.13 19.08
CA GLU A 19 1.73 -3.11 18.75
C GLU A 19 1.03 -2.70 17.46
N MET A 20 1.35 -3.39 16.37
CA MET A 20 0.72 -3.16 15.07
C MET A 20 -0.52 -4.05 14.94
N TYR A 21 -1.66 -3.46 14.62
CA TYR A 21 -2.92 -4.16 14.42
C TYR A 21 -3.23 -4.25 12.93
N GLN A 22 -3.52 -5.45 12.45
CA GLN A 22 -3.91 -5.71 11.07
C GLN A 22 -5.37 -6.17 11.00
N TRP A 23 -6.15 -5.61 10.08
CA TRP A 23 -7.51 -6.11 9.79
C TRP A 23 -7.81 -6.08 8.30
N THR A 24 -8.74 -6.95 7.88
CA THR A 24 -9.29 -6.94 6.53
C THR A 24 -10.66 -6.27 6.55
N ASP A 25 -10.87 -5.29 5.69
CA ASP A 25 -12.15 -4.59 5.58
C ASP A 25 -13.18 -5.34 4.70
N GLY A 26 -14.37 -4.75 4.54
CA GLY A 26 -15.46 -5.35 3.77
C GLY A 26 -15.18 -5.44 2.26
N SER A 27 -14.22 -4.68 1.77
CA SER A 27 -13.72 -4.73 0.38
C SER A 27 -12.58 -5.74 0.19
N GLY A 28 -12.13 -6.41 1.25
CA GLY A 28 -11.02 -7.36 1.19
C GLY A 28 -9.64 -6.70 1.24
N THR A 29 -9.53 -5.42 1.56
CA THR A 29 -8.27 -4.69 1.69
C THR A 29 -7.69 -4.88 3.10
N VAL A 30 -6.40 -5.19 3.16
CA VAL A 30 -5.64 -5.35 4.41
C VAL A 30 -5.16 -3.98 4.87
N ASN A 31 -5.53 -3.59 6.08
CA ASN A 31 -5.15 -2.32 6.71
C ASN A 31 -4.33 -2.57 7.97
N PHE A 32 -3.46 -1.61 8.31
CA PHE A 32 -2.60 -1.64 9.50
C PHE A 32 -2.81 -0.39 10.35
N ALA A 33 -2.71 -0.51 11.67
CA ALA A 33 -2.77 0.61 12.60
C ALA A 33 -1.85 0.39 13.81
N GLU A 34 -1.24 1.47 14.29
CA GLU A 34 -0.32 1.48 15.45
C GLU A 34 -1.05 1.41 16.81
N GLY A 35 -2.36 1.19 16.82
CA GLY A 35 -3.13 1.04 18.05
C GLY A 35 -4.59 0.65 17.81
N LEU A 36 -5.17 -0.08 18.77
CA LEU A 36 -6.54 -0.57 18.69
C LEU A 36 -7.60 0.54 18.58
N GLY A 37 -7.28 1.75 19.08
CA GLY A 37 -8.13 2.93 18.95
C GLY A 37 -8.32 3.38 17.49
N SER A 38 -7.28 3.25 16.68
CA SER A 38 -7.23 3.62 15.27
C SER A 38 -7.90 2.57 14.36
N VAL A 39 -8.18 1.37 14.87
CA VAL A 39 -8.98 0.37 14.18
C VAL A 39 -10.48 0.75 14.29
N PRO A 40 -11.22 0.82 13.16
CA PRO A 40 -12.66 1.08 13.19
C PRO A 40 -13.41 0.05 14.05
N LYS A 41 -14.36 0.49 14.90
CA LYS A 41 -15.08 -0.35 15.88
C LYS A 41 -15.61 -1.67 15.30
N LYS A 42 -16.09 -1.64 14.05
CA LYS A 42 -16.60 -2.80 13.30
C LYS A 42 -15.56 -3.90 13.02
N TYR A 43 -14.28 -3.55 12.96
CA TYR A 43 -13.19 -4.49 12.65
C TYR A 43 -12.30 -4.82 13.84
N ARG A 44 -12.48 -4.16 15.00
CA ARG A 44 -11.69 -4.42 16.23
C ARG A 44 -11.73 -5.89 16.67
N LYS A 45 -12.90 -6.55 16.56
CA LYS A 45 -13.04 -7.98 16.90
C LYS A 45 -12.34 -8.93 15.91
N LYS A 46 -11.94 -8.44 14.74
CA LYS A 46 -11.28 -9.20 13.67
C LYS A 46 -9.82 -8.75 13.45
N ALA A 47 -9.36 -7.74 14.19
CA ALA A 47 -8.01 -7.25 14.11
C ALA A 47 -7.06 -8.20 14.82
N LYS A 48 -5.93 -8.52 14.18
CA LYS A 48 -4.86 -9.37 14.74
C LYS A 48 -3.65 -8.49 15.06
N VAL A 49 -2.99 -8.75 16.18
CA VAL A 49 -1.72 -8.11 16.52
C VAL A 49 -0.61 -8.76 15.69
N VAL A 50 0.16 -7.95 14.99
CA VAL A 50 1.29 -8.36 14.17
C VAL A 50 2.54 -8.30 15.04
N GLY A 51 3.12 -9.46 15.36
CA GLY A 51 4.37 -9.58 16.12
C GLY A 51 4.24 -10.02 17.58
N GLY A 52 3.05 -10.35 18.07
CA GLY A 52 2.85 -11.00 19.36
C GLY A 52 2.82 -12.51 19.21
N GLU A 53 3.76 -13.21 19.85
CA GLU A 53 3.75 -14.66 19.97
C GLU A 53 2.75 -15.05 21.06
N GLU A 54 1.49 -15.34 20.69
CA GLU A 54 0.67 -16.28 21.46
C GLU A 54 -0.50 -16.88 20.65
N GLU A 55 -0.46 -18.21 20.57
CA GLU A 55 -1.50 -19.21 20.38
C GLU A 55 -2.60 -19.02 19.33
N ALA A 56 -2.47 -19.83 18.27
CA ALA A 56 -3.60 -20.39 17.56
C ALA A 56 -4.53 -21.15 18.52
N PRO A 57 -5.83 -21.17 18.20
CA PRO A 57 -6.54 -22.43 18.19
C PRO A 57 -6.81 -22.86 16.74
N ALA A 58 -6.52 -24.13 16.50
CA ALA A 58 -6.71 -24.87 15.25
C ALA A 58 -8.21 -24.90 14.81
N PRO A 59 -8.49 -25.33 13.57
CA PRO A 59 -9.69 -25.00 12.82
C PRO A 59 -10.89 -25.84 13.24
N ARG A 60 -12.07 -25.21 13.38
CA ARG A 60 -13.33 -25.94 13.51
C ARG A 60 -13.91 -26.22 12.14
N ALA A 61 -13.72 -27.45 11.67
CA ALA A 61 -14.51 -28.02 10.59
C ALA A 61 -16.01 -28.01 10.97
N ALA A 62 -16.85 -27.46 10.10
CA ALA A 62 -18.28 -27.71 10.06
C ALA A 62 -18.80 -27.49 8.64
N ALA A 63 -18.98 -28.58 7.92
CA ALA A 63 -19.99 -28.80 6.88
C ALA A 63 -20.70 -30.13 7.28
N PRO A 64 -21.95 -30.46 6.85
CA PRO A 64 -22.59 -30.07 5.57
C PRO A 64 -24.13 -29.84 5.57
N ALA A 65 -24.65 -29.58 4.35
CA ALA A 65 -26.03 -29.79 3.79
C ALA A 65 -27.16 -28.79 4.17
N SER A 66 -28.12 -28.39 3.31
CA SER A 66 -28.46 -28.68 1.89
C SER A 66 -29.46 -27.62 1.35
N ASP A 67 -29.41 -27.36 0.04
CA ASP A 67 -30.49 -27.21 -1.01
C ASP A 67 -31.83 -26.52 -0.67
N SER A 68 -32.50 -25.69 -1.49
CA SER A 68 -32.56 -25.35 -2.94
C SER A 68 -33.05 -23.87 -3.01
N ASP A 69 -32.89 -23.06 -4.06
CA ASP A 69 -33.41 -23.22 -5.41
C ASP A 69 -32.86 -22.09 -6.31
N LYS A 70 -32.68 -22.39 -7.60
CA LYS A 70 -32.15 -21.47 -8.63
C LYS A 70 -33.32 -20.76 -9.34
N PRO A 71 -33.13 -19.57 -9.95
CA PRO A 71 -32.70 -19.60 -11.34
C PRO A 71 -31.67 -18.52 -11.74
N LYS A 72 -30.61 -19.01 -12.39
CA LYS A 72 -29.95 -18.50 -13.60
C LYS A 72 -29.99 -16.96 -13.82
N GLY A 73 -28.97 -16.29 -13.29
CA GLY A 73 -28.36 -15.08 -13.86
C GLY A 73 -26.86 -15.32 -13.96
N GLU A 74 -26.25 -14.91 -15.05
CA GLU A 74 -24.91 -15.28 -15.48
C GLU A 74 -23.81 -14.66 -14.60
N GLU A 75 -23.29 -15.43 -13.64
CA GLU A 75 -22.05 -15.08 -12.93
C GLU A 75 -21.24 -16.34 -12.63
N GLN A 76 -21.15 -17.20 -13.65
CA GLN A 76 -20.32 -18.39 -13.62
C GLN A 76 -19.04 -18.09 -14.40
N LYS A 77 -17.90 -18.19 -13.70
CA LYS A 77 -16.52 -18.36 -14.20
C LYS A 77 -15.55 -17.16 -14.11
N SER A 78 -15.43 -16.53 -12.96
CA SER A 78 -14.09 -16.17 -12.45
C SER A 78 -13.69 -17.16 -11.36
N ALA A 79 -13.60 -18.45 -11.73
CA ALA A 79 -12.77 -19.36 -10.95
C ALA A 79 -11.39 -18.70 -10.90
N LYS A 80 -11.00 -18.15 -9.74
CA LYS A 80 -9.80 -17.34 -9.49
C LYS A 80 -8.61 -17.90 -10.27
N LYS A 81 -8.42 -17.45 -11.51
CA LYS A 81 -7.24 -17.77 -12.29
C LYS A 81 -6.14 -16.95 -11.66
N LEU A 82 -5.17 -17.67 -11.10
CA LEU A 82 -3.98 -17.05 -10.54
C LEU A 82 -3.04 -16.78 -11.71
N TYR A 83 -2.70 -15.52 -11.89
CA TYR A 83 -1.77 -15.07 -12.92
C TYR A 83 -0.45 -14.76 -12.23
N GLY A 84 0.57 -15.60 -12.47
CA GLY A 84 1.87 -15.47 -11.80
C GLY A 84 1.77 -15.58 -10.26
N GLY A 85 0.83 -16.37 -9.76
CA GLY A 85 0.59 -16.54 -8.31
C GLY A 85 -0.25 -15.44 -7.65
N LYS A 86 -0.71 -14.44 -8.39
CA LYS A 86 -1.61 -13.38 -7.89
C LYS A 86 -3.02 -13.54 -8.46
N ASP A 87 -4.03 -13.20 -7.65
CA ASP A 87 -5.41 -13.14 -8.09
C ASP A 87 -5.74 -11.77 -8.73
N GLU A 88 -6.95 -11.67 -9.28
CA GLU A 88 -7.52 -10.44 -9.84
C GLU A 88 -7.37 -9.23 -8.91
N ALA A 89 -7.71 -9.41 -7.64
CA ALA A 89 -7.64 -8.35 -6.64
C ALA A 89 -6.19 -7.91 -6.41
N GLY A 90 -5.23 -8.84 -6.42
CA GLY A 90 -3.80 -8.54 -6.36
C GLY A 90 -3.34 -7.66 -7.51
N TRP A 91 -3.67 -8.05 -8.74
CA TRP A 91 -3.32 -7.27 -9.94
C TRP A 91 -3.96 -5.89 -9.94
N ARG A 92 -5.26 -5.79 -9.64
CA ARG A 92 -5.96 -4.51 -9.54
C ARG A 92 -5.32 -3.58 -8.53
N ARG A 93 -4.98 -4.08 -7.33
CA ARG A 93 -4.31 -3.27 -6.30
C ARG A 93 -2.97 -2.72 -6.79
N GLU A 94 -2.20 -3.51 -7.54
CA GLU A 94 -0.91 -3.06 -8.08
C GLU A 94 -1.08 -1.99 -9.16
N PHE A 95 -2.02 -2.18 -10.08
CA PHE A 95 -2.33 -1.18 -11.11
C PHE A 95 -2.90 0.11 -10.52
N LEU A 96 -3.83 0.01 -9.56
CA LEU A 96 -4.39 1.17 -8.85
C LEU A 96 -3.29 1.95 -8.12
N LYS A 97 -2.40 1.24 -7.42
CA LYS A 97 -1.27 1.86 -6.73
C LYS A 97 -0.34 2.57 -7.72
N ALA A 98 0.02 1.90 -8.82
CA ALA A 98 0.92 2.46 -9.82
C ALA A 98 0.32 3.69 -10.52
N ASN A 99 -1.00 3.67 -10.82
CA ASN A 99 -1.72 4.82 -11.35
C ASN A 99 -1.72 6.00 -10.36
N SER A 100 -2.06 5.75 -9.09
CA SER A 100 -1.99 6.77 -8.03
C SER A 100 -0.57 7.35 -7.89
N ASP A 101 0.46 6.51 -7.89
CA ASP A 101 1.84 6.96 -7.75
C ASP A 101 2.28 7.81 -8.97
N LEU A 102 1.78 7.50 -10.17
CA LEU A 102 1.97 8.32 -11.38
C LEU A 102 1.26 9.66 -11.30
N GLU A 103 -0.03 9.67 -10.93
CA GLU A 103 -0.82 10.89 -10.78
C GLU A 103 -0.22 11.82 -9.74
N ASN A 104 0.21 11.29 -8.59
CA ASN A 104 0.87 12.06 -7.54
C ASN A 104 2.18 12.68 -8.03
N ALA A 105 2.99 11.94 -8.81
CA ALA A 105 4.22 12.46 -9.38
C ALA A 105 3.95 13.58 -10.41
N GLN A 106 2.89 13.45 -11.22
CA GLN A 106 2.45 14.49 -12.16
C GLN A 106 1.96 15.74 -11.42
N LEU A 107 1.14 15.56 -10.39
CA LEU A 107 0.59 16.64 -9.58
C LEU A 107 1.69 17.43 -8.87
N GLU A 108 2.70 16.73 -8.35
CA GLU A 108 3.86 17.38 -7.72
C GLU A 108 4.60 18.25 -8.74
N LEU A 109 4.87 17.72 -9.93
CA LEU A 109 5.54 18.46 -11.00
C LEU A 109 4.73 19.69 -11.43
N SER A 110 3.41 19.55 -11.64
CA SER A 110 2.55 20.67 -11.99
C SER A 110 2.48 21.73 -10.88
N THR A 111 2.47 21.29 -9.62
CA THR A 111 2.47 22.21 -8.46
C THR A 111 3.76 23.02 -8.40
N LEU A 112 4.91 22.37 -8.61
CA LEU A 112 6.21 23.04 -8.63
C LEU A 112 6.35 24.00 -9.82
N GLN A 113 5.88 23.60 -11.00
CA GLN A 113 5.82 24.48 -12.17
C GLN A 113 4.90 25.68 -11.94
N GLY A 114 3.73 25.47 -11.32
CA GLY A 114 2.82 26.55 -10.94
C GLY A 114 3.45 27.56 -9.98
N ARG A 115 4.29 27.10 -9.05
CA ARG A 115 5.06 28.00 -8.17
C ARG A 115 6.10 28.83 -8.91
N LEU A 116 6.67 28.32 -10.01
CA LEU A 116 7.57 29.09 -10.86
C LEU A 116 6.83 30.11 -11.76
N ALA A 117 5.51 30.04 -11.87
CA ALA A 117 4.75 31.03 -12.63
C ALA A 117 4.70 32.41 -11.92
N ASP A 118 4.72 32.44 -10.59
CA ASP A 118 4.83 33.68 -9.80
C ASP A 118 6.12 33.69 -8.97
N THR A 119 7.17 34.25 -9.55
CA THR A 119 8.48 34.42 -8.90
C THR A 119 8.63 35.79 -8.23
N SER A 120 7.62 36.67 -8.31
CA SER A 120 7.73 38.08 -7.92
C SER A 120 8.04 38.31 -6.43
N LYS A 121 7.60 37.39 -5.57
CA LYS A 121 7.81 37.42 -4.12
C LYS A 121 8.86 36.41 -3.65
N MET A 122 9.52 35.71 -4.57
CA MET A 122 10.38 34.58 -4.27
C MET A 122 11.84 35.01 -4.15
N SER A 123 12.51 34.57 -3.08
CA SER A 123 13.96 34.78 -2.96
C SER A 123 14.73 33.93 -3.99
N ARG A 124 15.95 34.34 -4.34
CA ARG A 124 16.82 33.57 -5.24
C ARG A 124 17.06 32.15 -4.73
N SER A 125 17.21 31.97 -3.43
CA SER A 125 17.39 30.65 -2.80
C SER A 125 16.17 29.76 -2.97
N GLU A 126 14.96 30.29 -2.78
CA GLU A 126 13.71 29.54 -2.97
C GLU A 126 13.52 29.16 -4.44
N TYR A 127 13.81 30.07 -5.37
CA TYR A 127 13.78 29.79 -6.80
C TYR A 127 14.69 28.61 -7.17
N LEU A 128 15.95 28.63 -6.71
CA LEU A 128 16.91 27.55 -6.96
C LEU A 128 16.49 26.24 -6.29
N ALA A 129 15.90 26.30 -5.09
CA ALA A 129 15.36 25.12 -4.41
C ALA A 129 14.21 24.50 -5.22
N ILE A 130 13.29 25.32 -5.74
CA ILE A 130 12.19 24.85 -6.59
C ILE A 130 12.72 24.25 -7.90
N GLN A 131 13.68 24.88 -8.56
CA GLN A 131 14.31 24.31 -9.76
C GLN A 131 14.93 22.93 -9.49
N ASN A 132 15.65 22.76 -8.37
CA ASN A 132 16.19 21.46 -8.00
C ASN A 132 15.08 20.44 -7.71
N SER A 133 14.02 20.87 -7.03
CA SER A 133 12.88 19.99 -6.75
C SER A 133 12.15 19.52 -8.01
N ILE A 134 12.06 20.36 -9.04
CA ILE A 134 11.50 19.99 -10.35
C ILE A 134 12.33 18.88 -10.99
N ARG A 135 13.67 19.03 -11.02
CA ARG A 135 14.56 18.00 -11.56
C ARG A 135 14.36 16.64 -10.84
N HIS A 136 14.18 16.68 -9.52
CA HIS A 136 13.88 15.48 -8.75
C HIS A 136 12.48 14.92 -9.02
N ALA A 137 11.47 15.78 -9.19
CA ALA A 137 10.11 15.39 -9.54
C ALA A 137 10.04 14.75 -10.92
N GLU A 138 10.76 15.28 -11.91
CA GLU A 138 10.91 14.68 -13.25
C GLU A 138 11.53 13.28 -13.17
N THR A 139 12.59 13.14 -12.36
CA THR A 139 13.23 11.84 -12.15
C THR A 139 12.25 10.83 -11.51
N ARG A 140 11.45 11.29 -10.54
CA ARG A 140 10.40 10.47 -9.92
C ARG A 140 9.33 10.07 -10.93
N LEU A 141 8.84 11.01 -11.73
CA LEU A 141 7.85 10.76 -12.79
C LEU A 141 8.35 9.67 -13.74
N GLN A 142 9.57 9.82 -14.27
CA GLN A 142 10.17 8.85 -15.17
C GLN A 142 10.32 7.47 -14.50
N THR A 143 10.71 7.45 -13.22
CA THR A 143 10.82 6.21 -12.46
C THR A 143 9.46 5.52 -12.31
N GLN A 144 8.40 6.27 -12.02
CA GLN A 144 7.06 5.70 -11.89
C GLN A 144 6.49 5.24 -13.24
N GLN A 145 6.76 5.97 -14.33
CA GLN A 145 6.40 5.54 -15.68
C GLN A 145 7.04 4.20 -16.02
N ARG A 146 8.36 4.09 -15.80
CA ARG A 146 9.08 2.84 -16.02
C ARG A 146 8.51 1.69 -15.19
N ARG A 147 8.20 1.92 -13.91
CA ARG A 147 7.60 0.90 -13.04
C ARG A 147 6.22 0.46 -13.53
N PHE A 148 5.42 1.40 -14.01
CA PHE A 148 4.11 1.11 -14.59
C PHE A 148 4.23 0.30 -15.88
N ASP A 149 5.18 0.63 -16.74
CA ASP A 149 5.45 -0.12 -17.97
C ASP A 149 5.96 -1.54 -17.64
N GLU A 150 6.89 -1.68 -16.69
CA GLU A 150 7.35 -2.99 -16.21
C GLU A 150 6.20 -3.82 -15.61
N LEU A 151 5.23 -3.18 -14.94
CA LEU A 151 4.03 -3.86 -14.43
C LEU A 151 3.13 -4.32 -15.58
N ARG A 152 2.96 -3.50 -16.62
CA ARG A 152 2.22 -3.87 -17.84
C ARG A 152 2.87 -5.02 -18.58
N GLU A 153 4.18 -4.98 -18.79
CA GLU A 153 4.91 -6.06 -19.44
C GLU A 153 4.81 -7.38 -18.66
N LYS A 154 4.86 -7.33 -17.33
CA LYS A 154 4.63 -8.53 -16.49
C LYS A 154 3.21 -9.05 -16.64
N ALA A 155 2.22 -8.16 -16.68
CA ALA A 155 0.83 -8.52 -16.88
C ALA A 155 0.62 -9.15 -18.27
N ASP A 156 1.23 -8.59 -19.32
CA ASP A 156 1.19 -9.11 -20.68
C ASP A 156 1.86 -10.49 -20.79
N ARG A 157 3.05 -10.66 -20.20
CA ARG A 157 3.77 -11.95 -20.17
C ARG A 157 2.97 -13.06 -19.50
N LEU A 158 2.09 -12.69 -18.57
CA LEU A 158 1.26 -13.62 -17.81
C LEU A 158 -0.16 -13.72 -18.38
N ASP A 159 -0.45 -13.11 -19.53
CA ASP A 159 -1.78 -13.07 -20.15
C ASP A 159 -2.88 -12.57 -19.21
N VAL A 160 -2.53 -11.61 -18.34
CA VAL A 160 -3.46 -10.99 -17.39
C VAL A 160 -4.51 -10.19 -18.15
N PRO A 161 -5.82 -10.45 -17.96
CA PRO A 161 -6.90 -9.72 -18.62
C PRO A 161 -6.82 -8.21 -18.39
N ALA A 162 -7.20 -7.43 -19.41
CA ALA A 162 -7.23 -5.96 -19.34
C ALA A 162 -8.15 -5.43 -18.22
N GLU A 163 -9.17 -6.19 -17.82
CA GLU A 163 -10.09 -5.86 -16.72
C GLU A 163 -9.41 -5.73 -15.35
N TYR A 164 -8.21 -6.31 -15.21
CA TYR A 164 -7.43 -6.25 -13.98
C TYR A 164 -6.46 -5.07 -13.96
N ARG A 165 -6.38 -4.33 -15.08
CA ARG A 165 -5.50 -3.17 -15.30
C ARG A 165 -6.22 -1.83 -15.16
N LYS A 166 -7.51 -1.87 -14.80
CA LYS A 166 -8.38 -0.71 -14.56
C LYS A 166 -8.34 -0.33 -13.08
#